data_AF-X1CUP7-F1
#
_entry.id   AF-X1CUP7-F1
#
_cell.length_a   1.000
_cell.length_b   1.000
_cell.length_c   1.000
_cell.angle_alpha   90.00
_cell.angle_beta   90.00
_cell.angle_gamma   90.00
#
_symmetry.space_group_name_H-M   'P 1'
#
loop_
_entity.id
_entity.type
_entity.pdbx_description
1 polymer ?
#
loop_
_entity_poly.entity_id
_entity_poly.type
_entity_poly.pdbx_seq_one_letter_code
_entity_poly.pdbx_strand_id
1 'polypeptide(L)'
;MIYSTEILLPKLAVPNPPTRKLLKVTKGLVYKVEMQFPPGCAGLAHIGIFDGSHPCWPSSTGETFNLDSYTISFDDTYLKLVEPFQFEIWGYNEDEKWPHTIHVRIGLVSEEVFMARFLPTYAWDYYLKKLKEAEAQQIKEREEVLDNPFPWVK
;
A
#
# COMPACT_ATOMS: atom_id res chain seq x y z
N MET A 1 6.90 -4.49 2.41
CA MET A 1 6.26 -4.89 3.68
C MET A 1 4.81 -5.29 3.41
N ILE A 2 4.23 -6.19 4.21
CA ILE A 2 2.81 -6.58 4.12
C ILE A 2 2.17 -6.29 5.47
N TYR A 3 1.12 -5.47 5.46
CA TYR A 3 0.31 -5.14 6.62
C TYR A 3 -0.96 -5.97 6.58
N SER A 4 -1.37 -6.56 7.71
CA SER A 4 -2.58 -7.37 7.78
C SER A 4 -3.43 -6.98 8.99
N THR A 5 -4.74 -6.98 8.79
CA THR A 5 -5.71 -6.83 9.86
C THR A 5 -6.98 -7.57 9.49
N GLU A 6 -7.79 -7.90 10.48
CA GLU A 6 -9.09 -8.53 10.31
C GLU A 6 -10.19 -7.60 10.81
N ILE A 7 -11.32 -7.51 10.14
CA ILE A 7 -12.47 -6.74 10.62
C ILE A 7 -13.62 -7.71 10.92
N LEU A 8 -14.12 -7.66 12.15
CA LEU A 8 -15.31 -8.40 12.56
C LEU A 8 -16.54 -7.55 12.22
N LEU A 9 -17.40 -8.07 11.35
CA LEU A 9 -18.66 -7.46 10.99
C LEU A 9 -19.77 -8.12 11.82
N PRO A 10 -20.37 -7.42 12.80
CA PRO A 10 -21.45 -7.97 13.58
C PRO A 10 -22.68 -8.22 12.70
N LYS A 11 -23.54 -9.15 13.11
CA LYS A 11 -24.82 -9.41 12.46
C LYS A 11 -25.70 -8.15 12.45
N LEU A 12 -26.50 -7.96 11.39
CA LEU A 12 -27.42 -6.82 11.25
C LEU A 12 -26.73 -5.47 11.47
N ALA A 13 -25.53 -5.29 10.92
CA ALA A 13 -24.85 -4.01 10.94
C ALA A 13 -25.44 -3.12 9.86
N VAL A 14 -25.99 -1.97 10.27
CA VAL A 14 -26.44 -0.95 9.32
C VAL A 14 -25.25 -0.33 8.58
N PRO A 15 -25.40 0.07 7.31
CA PRO A 15 -24.35 0.75 6.56
C PRO A 15 -23.98 2.12 7.14
N ASN A 16 -24.81 2.68 8.04
CA ASN A 16 -24.55 3.96 8.70
C ASN A 16 -24.95 3.94 10.20
N PRO A 17 -23.99 4.03 11.14
CA PRO A 17 -22.54 4.06 10.94
C PRO A 17 -21.98 2.66 10.64
N PRO A 18 -21.06 2.52 9.67
CA PRO A 18 -20.42 1.24 9.39
C PRO A 18 -19.44 0.87 10.52
N THR A 19 -19.13 -0.42 10.64
CA THR A 19 -18.04 -0.87 11.51
C THR A 19 -16.72 -0.38 10.94
N ARG A 20 -15.91 0.31 11.75
CA ARG A 20 -14.63 0.89 11.31
C ARG A 20 -13.48 0.22 12.04
N LYS A 21 -12.41 -0.09 11.30
CA LYS A 21 -11.14 -0.54 11.86
C LYS A 21 -9.99 0.20 11.20
N LEU A 22 -9.07 0.71 12.02
CA LEU A 22 -7.87 1.39 11.54
C LEU A 22 -6.75 0.38 11.27
N LEU A 23 -6.16 0.45 10.08
CA LEU A 23 -4.92 -0.24 9.73
C LEU A 23 -3.78 0.78 9.68
N LYS A 24 -2.91 0.75 10.70
CA LYS A 24 -1.71 1.59 10.72
C LYS A 24 -0.68 1.04 9.73
N VAL A 25 -0.16 1.91 8.88
CA VAL A 25 0.83 1.59 7.86
C VAL A 25 2.00 2.59 7.96
N THR A 26 3.05 2.36 7.17
CA THR A 26 4.11 3.35 6.98
C THR A 26 3.87 4.19 5.73
N LYS A 27 4.60 5.30 5.60
CA LYS A 27 4.72 6.05 4.34
C LYS A 27 5.23 5.13 3.22
N GLY A 28 4.64 5.21 2.03
CA GLY A 28 5.13 4.48 0.86
C GLY A 28 4.08 4.23 -0.22
N LEU A 29 4.45 3.43 -1.22
CA LEU A 29 3.61 2.99 -2.33
C LEU A 29 2.93 1.67 -1.98
N VAL A 30 1.60 1.65 -2.04
CA VAL A 30 0.84 0.41 -2.06
C VAL A 30 1.08 -0.25 -3.42
N TYR A 31 1.54 -1.50 -3.42
CA TYR A 31 1.74 -2.28 -4.64
C TYR A 31 0.75 -3.43 -4.78
N LYS A 32 0.10 -3.84 -3.68
CA LYS A 32 -0.83 -4.96 -3.67
C LYS A 32 -1.89 -4.78 -2.60
N VAL A 33 -3.14 -5.08 -2.93
CA VAL A 33 -4.28 -5.08 -2.01
C VAL A 33 -4.97 -6.42 -2.09
N GLU A 34 -5.21 -7.04 -0.93
CA GLU A 34 -5.95 -8.29 -0.82
C GLU A 34 -7.05 -8.18 0.24
N MET A 35 -8.25 -8.65 -0.12
CA MET A 35 -9.41 -8.74 0.77
C MET A 35 -9.99 -10.14 0.66
N GLN A 36 -9.92 -10.90 1.73
CA GLN A 36 -10.35 -12.29 1.79
C GLN A 36 -11.69 -12.40 2.52
N PHE A 37 -12.69 -12.87 1.80
CA PHE A 37 -14.02 -13.17 2.33
C PHE A 37 -14.07 -14.64 2.77
N PRO A 38 -14.46 -14.93 4.01
CA PRO A 38 -14.65 -16.30 4.44
C PRO A 38 -15.84 -16.94 3.68
N PRO A 39 -15.88 -18.27 3.59
CA PRO A 39 -17.03 -18.95 3.00
C PRO A 39 -18.28 -18.77 3.88
N GLY A 40 -19.43 -18.53 3.24
CA GLY A 40 -20.72 -18.41 3.91
C GLY A 40 -21.21 -16.97 4.13
N CYS A 41 -20.53 -15.97 3.55
CA CYS A 41 -21.00 -14.59 3.55
C CYS A 41 -22.15 -14.36 2.55
N ALA A 42 -22.25 -15.19 1.51
CA ALA A 42 -23.26 -15.09 0.45
C ALA A 42 -23.39 -13.68 -0.21
N GLY A 43 -22.33 -12.86 -0.18
CA GLY A 43 -22.35 -11.49 -0.69
C GLY A 43 -23.09 -10.48 0.19
N LEU A 44 -23.38 -10.81 1.45
CA LEU A 44 -24.03 -9.92 2.44
C LEU A 44 -23.03 -9.16 3.32
N ALA A 45 -21.77 -9.55 3.29
CA ALA A 45 -20.69 -8.88 4.00
C ALA A 45 -20.03 -7.87 3.06
N HIS A 46 -20.12 -6.60 3.42
CA HIS A 46 -19.63 -5.46 2.64
C HIS A 46 -18.38 -4.88 3.28
N ILE A 47 -17.39 -4.54 2.44
CA ILE A 47 -16.16 -3.89 2.89
C ILE A 47 -15.70 -2.82 1.90
N GLY A 48 -15.12 -1.75 2.43
CA GLY A 48 -14.44 -0.71 1.68
C GLY A 48 -13.22 -0.20 2.47
N ILE A 49 -12.22 0.29 1.76
CA ILE A 49 -10.99 0.85 2.32
C ILE A 49 -10.92 2.32 1.93
N PHE A 50 -10.71 3.16 2.94
CA PHE A 50 -10.73 4.60 2.86
C PHE A 50 -9.39 5.17 3.36
N ASP A 51 -8.99 6.29 2.77
CA ASP A 51 -7.98 7.17 3.33
C ASP A 51 -8.65 8.43 3.86
N GLY A 52 -8.83 8.48 5.18
CA GLY A 52 -9.67 9.49 5.82
C GLY A 52 -11.11 9.41 5.30
N SER A 53 -11.57 10.47 4.64
CA SER A 53 -12.92 10.53 4.04
C SER A 53 -12.98 10.08 2.58
N HIS A 54 -11.84 9.76 1.96
CA HIS A 54 -11.78 9.42 0.54
C HIS A 54 -11.82 7.90 0.33
N PRO A 55 -12.74 7.37 -0.51
CA PRO A 55 -12.75 5.95 -0.86
C PRO A 55 -11.54 5.63 -1.73
N CYS A 56 -10.65 4.76 -1.25
CA CYS A 56 -9.55 4.23 -2.05
C CYS A 56 -10.03 3.04 -2.87
N TRP A 57 -10.64 2.06 -2.20
CA TRP A 57 -11.10 0.82 -2.80
C TRP A 57 -12.45 0.38 -2.20
N PRO A 58 -13.52 0.25 -3.01
CA PRO A 58 -13.59 0.58 -4.43
C PRO A 58 -13.49 2.10 -4.66
N SER A 59 -12.97 2.51 -5.81
CA SER A 59 -12.85 3.94 -6.15
C SER A 59 -14.19 4.59 -6.52
N SER A 60 -15.22 3.77 -6.77
CA SER A 60 -16.59 4.22 -6.95
C SER A 60 -17.19 4.66 -5.62
N THR A 61 -17.54 5.93 -5.51
CA THR A 61 -18.11 6.50 -4.29
C THR A 61 -19.43 5.82 -3.92
N GLY A 62 -19.53 5.31 -2.69
CA GLY A 62 -20.74 4.68 -2.15
C GLY A 62 -20.85 3.18 -2.44
N GLU A 63 -19.97 2.63 -3.28
CA GLU A 63 -19.92 1.20 -3.54
C GLU A 63 -19.04 0.48 -2.50
N THR A 64 -19.27 -0.81 -2.35
CA THR A 64 -18.47 -1.68 -1.47
C THR A 64 -18.20 -3.01 -2.15
N PHE A 65 -17.18 -3.72 -1.70
CA PHE A 65 -16.94 -5.09 -2.13
C PHE A 65 -17.76 -6.07 -1.30
N ASN A 66 -18.48 -6.94 -1.98
CA ASN A 66 -19.28 -8.00 -1.36
C ASN A 66 -19.17 -9.29 -2.17
N LEU A 67 -18.42 -10.24 -1.62
CA LEU A 67 -18.19 -11.54 -2.27
C LEU A 67 -18.41 -12.66 -1.26
N ASP A 68 -18.38 -13.90 -1.76
CA ASP A 68 -18.49 -15.10 -0.95
C ASP A 68 -17.37 -16.07 -1.31
N SER A 69 -16.68 -16.59 -0.29
CA SER A 69 -15.59 -17.57 -0.44
C SER A 69 -14.53 -17.17 -1.48
N TYR A 70 -14.24 -15.88 -1.60
CA TYR A 70 -13.32 -15.35 -2.61
C TYR A 70 -12.31 -14.38 -1.99
N THR A 71 -11.11 -14.34 -2.59
CA THR A 71 -10.10 -13.34 -2.24
C THR A 71 -9.94 -12.37 -3.39
N ILE A 72 -10.39 -11.13 -3.20
CA ILE A 72 -10.06 -10.04 -4.11
C ILE A 72 -8.58 -9.77 -3.94
N SER A 73 -7.81 -9.87 -5.01
CA SER A 73 -6.39 -9.56 -5.05
C SER A 73 -6.11 -8.78 -6.31
N PHE A 74 -5.58 -7.58 -6.17
CA PHE A 74 -5.13 -6.76 -7.30
C PHE A 74 -3.91 -5.93 -6.91
N ASP A 75 -3.17 -5.54 -7.94
CA ASP A 75 -2.03 -4.65 -7.80
C ASP A 75 -2.51 -3.21 -8.05
N ASP A 76 -2.00 -2.28 -7.27
CA ASP A 76 -2.29 -0.85 -7.42
C ASP A 76 -1.01 -0.05 -7.20
N THR A 77 -1.01 1.25 -7.48
CA THR A 77 0.13 2.16 -7.30
C THR A 77 -0.19 3.35 -6.39
N TYR A 78 -1.16 3.18 -5.49
CA TYR A 78 -1.59 4.23 -4.57
C TYR A 78 -0.45 4.70 -3.66
N LEU A 79 -0.20 6.02 -3.64
CA LEU A 79 0.90 6.64 -2.90
C LEU A 79 0.42 7.23 -1.57
N LYS A 80 0.81 6.58 -0.46
CA LYS A 80 0.58 7.09 0.90
C LYS A 80 1.76 7.96 1.33
N LEU A 81 1.68 9.26 1.04
CA LEU A 81 2.76 10.22 1.33
C LEU A 81 2.48 11.14 2.52
N VAL A 82 1.20 11.33 2.87
CA VAL A 82 0.74 12.32 3.85
C VAL A 82 0.20 11.61 5.09
N GLU A 83 0.38 12.24 6.25
CA GLU A 83 -0.21 11.80 7.50
C GLU A 83 -1.74 12.02 7.51
N PRO A 84 -2.51 11.16 8.20
CA PRO A 84 -2.08 10.06 9.04
C PRO A 84 -1.71 8.81 8.24
N PHE A 85 -0.62 8.11 8.61
CA PHE A 85 -0.19 6.86 7.96
C PHE A 85 -1.08 5.68 8.38
N GLN A 86 -2.33 5.72 7.96
CA GLN A 86 -3.32 4.68 8.23
C GLN A 86 -4.32 4.60 7.09
N PHE A 87 -4.94 3.43 6.96
CA PHE A 87 -6.15 3.24 6.17
C PHE A 87 -7.32 2.94 7.11
N GLU A 88 -8.49 3.45 6.78
CA GLU A 88 -9.73 3.12 7.47
C GLU A 88 -10.45 2.02 6.70
N ILE A 89 -10.67 0.89 7.34
CA ILE A 89 -11.45 -0.20 6.76
C ILE A 89 -12.85 -0.07 7.31
N TRP A 90 -13.80 0.13 6.42
CA TRP A 90 -15.21 0.24 6.73
C TRP A 90 -15.90 -1.02 6.26
N GLY A 91 -16.81 -1.55 7.05
CA GLY A 91 -17.63 -2.66 6.61
C GLY A 91 -18.93 -2.77 7.38
N TYR A 92 -19.87 -3.48 6.79
CA TYR A 92 -21.15 -3.79 7.39
C TYR A 92 -21.61 -5.14 6.86
N ASN A 93 -22.56 -5.75 7.55
CA ASN A 93 -23.04 -7.08 7.24
C ASN A 93 -24.57 -7.08 7.38
N GLU A 94 -25.23 -7.45 6.30
CA GLU A 94 -26.69 -7.53 6.21
C GLU A 94 -27.23 -8.87 6.71
N ASP A 95 -26.36 -9.85 7.00
CA ASP A 95 -26.76 -11.14 7.56
C ASP A 95 -27.33 -10.99 8.99
N GLU A 96 -28.49 -11.59 9.21
CA GLU A 96 -29.21 -11.59 10.48
C GLU A 96 -28.72 -12.65 11.47
N LYS A 97 -28.02 -13.67 10.96
CA LYS A 97 -27.73 -14.89 11.71
C LYS A 97 -26.28 -14.98 12.13
N TRP A 98 -25.34 -14.69 11.23
CA TRP A 98 -23.91 -14.95 11.47
C TRP A 98 -23.06 -13.67 11.34
N PRO A 99 -22.15 -13.42 12.31
CA PRO A 99 -21.10 -12.43 12.12
C PRO A 99 -20.03 -12.97 11.17
N HIS A 100 -19.44 -12.08 10.38
CA HIS A 100 -18.41 -12.42 9.39
C HIS A 100 -17.11 -11.70 9.69
N THR A 101 -15.98 -12.37 9.54
CA THR A 101 -14.64 -11.77 9.72
C THR A 101 -13.93 -11.70 8.39
N ILE A 102 -13.62 -10.50 7.91
CA ILE A 102 -12.90 -10.29 6.64
C ILE A 102 -11.43 -9.99 6.95
N HIS A 103 -10.51 -10.66 6.24
CA HIS A 103 -9.09 -10.38 6.36
C HIS A 103 -8.65 -9.42 5.25
N VAL A 104 -8.00 -8.33 5.65
CA VAL A 104 -7.45 -7.32 4.74
C VAL A 104 -5.94 -7.34 4.84
N ARG A 105 -5.28 -7.37 3.68
CA ARG A 105 -3.82 -7.31 3.57
C ARG A 105 -3.43 -6.23 2.56
N ILE A 106 -2.49 -5.38 2.95
CA ILE A 106 -1.96 -4.31 2.09
C ILE A 106 -0.45 -4.46 2.00
N GLY A 107 0.03 -4.72 0.79
CA GLY A 107 1.44 -4.69 0.44
C GLY A 107 1.88 -3.24 0.18
N LEU A 108 2.83 -2.76 0.98
CA LEU A 108 3.37 -1.40 0.84
C LEU A 108 4.91 -1.41 0.86
N VAL A 109 5.48 -0.51 0.07
CA VAL A 109 6.91 -0.35 -0.14
C VAL A 109 7.31 1.09 0.17
N SER A 110 8.30 1.26 1.02
CA SER A 110 8.86 2.57 1.38
C SER A 110 10.18 2.89 0.68
N GLU A 111 10.88 1.89 0.14
CA GLU A 111 12.19 2.10 -0.49
C GLU A 111 12.06 2.65 -1.92
N GLU A 112 12.78 3.73 -2.21
CA GLU A 112 12.79 4.39 -3.53
C GLU A 112 13.14 3.42 -4.66
N VAL A 113 14.13 2.53 -4.44
CA VAL A 113 14.57 1.51 -5.41
C VAL A 113 13.42 0.60 -5.83
N PHE A 114 12.57 0.25 -4.86
CA PHE A 114 11.50 -0.69 -5.09
C PHE A 114 10.23 0.03 -5.58
N MET A 115 10.05 1.31 -5.22
CA MET A 115 9.03 2.18 -5.84
C MET A 115 9.30 2.39 -7.34
N ALA A 116 10.56 2.60 -7.73
CA ALA A 116 10.99 2.73 -9.13
C ALA A 116 10.60 1.51 -9.99
N ARG A 117 10.49 0.32 -9.39
CA ARG A 117 10.02 -0.87 -10.11
C ARG A 117 8.58 -0.74 -10.61
N PHE A 118 7.72 -0.04 -9.87
CA PHE A 118 6.29 0.09 -10.18
C PHE A 118 5.95 1.44 -10.84
N LEU A 119 6.78 2.46 -10.68
CA LEU A 119 6.58 3.81 -11.23
C LEU A 119 7.74 4.21 -12.17
N PRO A 120 7.54 4.18 -13.50
CA PRO A 120 8.58 4.53 -14.47
C PRO A 120 9.13 5.95 -14.31
N THR A 121 8.30 6.90 -13.90
CA THR A 121 8.69 8.30 -13.65
C THR A 121 9.64 8.41 -12.46
N TYR A 122 9.30 7.78 -11.33
CA TYR A 122 10.18 7.70 -10.16
C TYR A 122 11.46 6.93 -10.46
N ALA A 123 11.41 5.94 -11.35
CA ALA A 123 12.60 5.22 -11.80
C ALA A 123 13.59 6.14 -12.52
N TRP A 124 13.09 7.04 -13.36
CA TRP A 124 13.94 7.99 -14.09
C TRP A 124 14.62 8.99 -13.15
N ASP A 125 13.87 9.56 -12.20
CA ASP A 125 14.44 10.49 -11.21
C ASP A 125 15.49 9.82 -10.32
N TYR A 126 15.20 8.60 -9.88
CA TYR A 126 16.16 7.79 -9.13
C TYR A 126 17.42 7.48 -9.95
N TYR A 127 17.25 7.10 -11.22
CA TYR A 127 18.36 6.82 -12.13
C TYR A 127 19.23 8.05 -12.37
N LEU A 128 18.63 9.21 -12.62
CA LEU A 128 19.35 10.48 -12.77
C LEU A 128 20.13 10.86 -11.50
N LYS A 129 19.55 10.64 -10.33
CA LYS A 129 20.23 10.86 -9.05
C LYS A 129 21.46 9.95 -8.92
N LYS A 130 21.33 8.66 -9.27
CA LYS A 130 22.43 7.70 -9.24
C LYS A 130 23.55 8.02 -10.23
N LEU A 131 23.22 8.49 -11.43
CA LEU A 131 24.22 8.94 -12.40
C LEU A 131 25.02 10.14 -11.87
N LYS A 132 24.36 11.13 -11.28
CA LYS A 132 25.04 12.30 -10.69
C LYS A 132 25.96 11.91 -9.54
N GLU A 133 25.55 10.98 -8.68
CA GLU A 133 26.38 10.44 -7.61
C GLU A 133 27.64 9.75 -8.17
N ALA A 134 27.51 8.97 -9.24
CA ALA A 134 28.62 8.30 -9.90
C ALA A 134 29.58 9.28 -10.61
N GLU A 135 29.05 10.29 -11.31
CA GLU A 135 29.87 11.35 -11.93
C GLU A 135 30.67 12.11 -10.86
N ALA A 136 30.05 12.43 -9.73
CA ALA A 136 30.74 13.09 -8.62
C ALA A 136 31.84 12.21 -8.00
N GLN A 137 31.63 10.89 -7.92
CA GLN A 137 32.67 9.95 -7.50
C GLN A 137 33.82 9.91 -8.50
N GLN A 138 33.53 9.82 -9.80
CA GLN A 138 34.56 9.83 -10.84
C GLN A 138 35.36 11.11 -10.86
N ILE A 139 34.72 12.26 -10.63
CA ILE A 139 35.43 13.55 -10.53
C ILE A 139 36.38 13.54 -9.33
N LYS A 140 35.92 13.07 -8.16
CA LYS A 140 36.78 12.95 -6.97
C LYS A 140 37.95 11.98 -7.18
N GLU A 141 37.68 10.79 -7.72
CA GLU A 141 38.71 9.81 -8.04
C GLU A 141 39.73 10.39 -9.04
N ARG A 142 39.25 11.14 -10.04
CA ARG A 142 40.11 11.83 -11.00
C ARG A 142 40.95 12.92 -10.34
N GLU A 143 40.39 13.70 -9.42
CA GLU A 143 41.13 14.70 -8.63
C GLU A 143 42.18 14.03 -7.74
N GLU A 144 41.85 12.94 -7.05
CA GLU A 144 42.79 12.17 -6.22
C GLU A 144 43.95 11.58 -7.04
N VAL A 145 43.66 11.08 -8.25
CA VAL A 145 44.69 10.62 -9.20
C VAL A 145 45.54 11.78 -9.72
N LEU A 146 44.97 12.98 -9.91
CA LEU A 146 45.75 14.16 -10.30
C LEU A 146 46.64 14.68 -9.17
N ASP A 147 46.17 14.61 -7.93
CA ASP A 147 46.92 15.02 -6.73
C ASP A 147 48.03 14.02 -6.37
N ASN A 148 47.84 12.73 -6.65
CA ASN A 148 48.85 11.69 -6.48
C ASN A 148 48.92 10.77 -7.71
N PRO A 149 49.50 11.22 -8.82
CA PRO A 149 49.51 10.48 -10.09
C PRO A 149 50.37 9.22 -10.07
N PHE A 150 51.27 9.09 -9.09
CA PHE A 150 52.15 7.95 -8.93
C PHE A 150 52.22 7.50 -7.47
N PRO A 151 51.14 6.90 -6.92
CA PRO A 151 51.10 6.49 -5.52
C PRO A 151 52.12 5.40 -5.14
N TRP A 152 52.69 4.72 -6.14
CA TRP A 152 53.73 3.71 -6.01
C TRP A 152 55.16 4.27 -6.06
N VAL A 153 55.34 5.57 -6.32
CA VAL A 153 56.64 6.24 -6.25
C VAL A 153 56.75 6.85 -4.84
N LYS A 154 57.03 5.99 -3.86
CA LYS A 154 57.44 6.37 -2.51
C LYS A 154 58.75 5.69 -2.17
#